data_AF-A0A0T1WKV7-F1
#
_entry.id   AF-A0A0T1WKV7-F1
#
_cell.length_a   1.000
_cell.length_b   1.000
_cell.length_c   1.000
_cell.angle_alpha   90.00
_cell.angle_beta   90.00
_cell.angle_gamma   90.00
#
_symmetry.space_group_name_H-M   'P 1'
#
loop_
_entity.id
_entity.type
_entity.pdbx_description
1 polymer ?
#
loop_
_entity_poly.entity_id
_entity_poly.type
_entity_poly.pdbx_seq_one_letter_code
_entity_poly.pdbx_strand_id
1 'polypeptide(L)'
;MPDTVYADVSEWQVPVDDGYPHRVLCIRSNDGDHRDRNWHVNYPWCRRRCDARELEFFIVYFVWRPNWRRTVAVLKDMVGEPHPRMAVMVDVETWGGQITGDQSDGVNRAYWAVADWLGSPRRVIGYGNVGDLNRLWPVKPEGIRLVVAAYGSNPDYPGKVAHQYTNGERYGNGTTLPDGAPPFGACDMNSADGLTPRQFAAACGVPATSDACIT
;
A
#
# COMPACT_ATOMS: atom_id res chain seq x y z
N MET A 1 -18.05 -6.14 -12.76
CA MET A 1 -16.82 -6.93 -12.47
C MET A 1 -16.50 -6.74 -11.00
N PRO A 2 -16.03 -7.75 -10.26
CA PRO A 2 -15.81 -7.58 -8.83
C PRO A 2 -14.68 -6.57 -8.60
N ASP A 3 -14.95 -5.60 -7.75
CA ASP A 3 -13.98 -4.65 -7.26
C ASP A 3 -12.96 -5.34 -6.34
N THR A 4 -11.70 -4.89 -6.37
CA THR A 4 -10.69 -5.41 -5.44
C THR A 4 -10.82 -4.69 -4.12
N VAL A 5 -11.34 -5.41 -3.13
CA VAL A 5 -11.32 -4.98 -1.73
C VAL A 5 -10.11 -5.58 -1.03
N TYR A 6 -9.40 -4.79 -0.22
CA TYR A 6 -8.25 -5.24 0.55
C TYR A 6 -8.06 -4.43 1.83
N ALA A 7 -7.34 -5.03 2.78
CA ALA A 7 -6.97 -4.39 4.03
C ALA A 7 -5.56 -3.79 3.92
N ASP A 8 -5.32 -2.70 4.64
CA ASP A 8 -3.97 -2.28 5.00
C ASP A 8 -3.79 -2.34 6.51
N VAL A 9 -2.65 -2.89 6.96
CA VAL A 9 -2.42 -3.22 8.37
C VAL A 9 -0.98 -2.95 8.82
N SER A 10 -0.83 -2.78 10.12
CA SER A 10 0.40 -2.50 10.83
C SER A 10 0.49 -3.31 12.13
N GLU A 11 1.42 -2.94 13.00
CA GLU A 11 1.58 -3.50 14.35
C GLU A 11 0.37 -3.28 15.27
N TRP A 12 -0.57 -2.42 14.88
CA TRP A 12 -1.77 -2.12 15.67
C TRP A 12 -2.88 -3.16 15.48
N GLN A 13 -2.83 -3.94 14.40
CA GLN A 13 -3.70 -5.08 14.19
C GLN A 13 -3.04 -6.36 14.71
N VAL A 14 -3.82 -7.43 14.90
CA VAL A 14 -3.23 -8.77 15.08
C VAL A 14 -2.47 -9.17 13.80
N PRO A 15 -1.42 -10.01 13.89
CA PRO A 15 -0.76 -10.54 12.70
C PRO A 15 -1.74 -11.28 11.79
N VAL A 16 -1.45 -11.27 10.48
CA VAL A 16 -2.25 -11.97 9.48
C VAL A 16 -2.20 -13.49 9.69
N ASP A 17 -3.31 -14.16 9.36
CA ASP A 17 -3.41 -15.62 9.30
C ASP A 17 -4.20 -16.06 8.04
N ASP A 18 -4.40 -17.37 7.91
CA ASP A 18 -5.07 -17.97 6.76
C ASP A 18 -6.59 -17.71 6.70
N GLY A 19 -7.14 -17.01 7.70
CA GLY A 19 -8.51 -16.48 7.68
C GLY A 19 -8.68 -15.25 6.79
N TYR A 20 -7.59 -14.63 6.31
CA TYR A 20 -7.66 -13.46 5.46
C TYR A 20 -8.36 -13.74 4.10
N PRO A 21 -9.46 -13.05 3.75
CA PRO A 21 -10.32 -13.47 2.65
C PRO A 21 -9.96 -12.85 1.28
N HIS A 22 -9.08 -11.84 1.25
CA HIS A 22 -8.84 -11.05 0.04
C HIS A 22 -7.59 -11.47 -0.73
N ARG A 23 -7.56 -11.13 -2.02
CA ARG A 23 -6.49 -11.46 -2.97
C ARG A 23 -5.33 -10.46 -2.96
N VAL A 24 -5.47 -9.37 -2.22
CA VAL A 24 -4.46 -8.31 -2.06
C VAL A 24 -4.40 -7.97 -0.59
N LEU A 25 -3.21 -7.71 -0.06
CA LEU A 25 -3.00 -7.25 1.31
C LEU A 25 -1.92 -6.16 1.30
N CYS A 26 -2.10 -5.11 2.08
CA CYS A 26 -1.11 -4.07 2.30
C CYS A 26 -0.57 -4.16 3.74
N ILE A 27 0.75 -4.19 3.93
CA ILE A 27 1.38 -4.36 5.25
C ILE A 27 2.44 -3.30 5.49
N ARG A 28 2.49 -2.76 6.72
CA ARG A 28 3.52 -1.81 7.11
C ARG A 28 4.85 -2.52 7.31
N SER A 29 5.91 -1.95 6.75
CA SER A 29 7.29 -2.31 7.04
C SER A 29 7.83 -1.49 8.19
N ASN A 30 7.85 -0.17 8.05
CA ASN A 30 8.42 0.74 9.02
C ASN A 30 7.71 2.09 9.07
N ASP A 31 7.83 2.74 10.22
CA ASP A 31 7.55 4.16 10.39
C ASP A 31 8.85 4.91 10.68
N GLY A 32 9.38 5.64 9.70
CA GLY A 32 10.72 6.20 9.83
C GLY A 32 11.75 5.09 10.05
N ASP A 33 12.39 5.07 11.21
CA ASP A 33 13.32 4.02 11.63
C ASP A 33 12.71 2.96 12.58
N HIS A 34 11.46 3.15 13.01
CA HIS A 34 10.71 2.17 13.78
C HIS A 34 10.26 1.03 12.89
N ARG A 35 10.65 -0.20 13.24
CA ARG A 35 10.29 -1.41 12.49
C ARG A 35 8.97 -1.94 13.00
N ASP A 36 8.04 -2.23 12.08
CA ASP A 36 6.74 -2.76 12.44
C ASP A 36 6.89 -4.11 13.17
N ARG A 37 6.30 -4.22 14.36
CA ARG A 37 6.45 -5.42 15.21
C ARG A 37 5.87 -6.68 14.59
N ASN A 38 4.86 -6.56 13.72
CA ASN A 38 4.22 -7.71 13.09
C ASN A 38 4.90 -8.13 11.78
N TRP A 39 5.93 -7.41 11.34
CA TRP A 39 6.65 -7.69 10.07
C TRP A 39 7.10 -9.15 9.94
N HIS A 40 7.65 -9.70 11.03
CA HIS A 40 8.19 -11.06 11.07
C HIS A 40 7.15 -12.16 10.81
N VAL A 41 5.86 -11.85 10.95
CA VAL A 41 4.74 -12.75 10.58
C VAL A 41 4.17 -12.36 9.22
N ASN A 42 3.84 -11.08 9.06
CA ASN A 42 3.08 -10.57 7.93
C ASN A 42 3.83 -10.72 6.60
N TYR A 43 5.13 -10.36 6.56
CA TYR A 43 5.89 -10.38 5.31
C TYR A 43 6.16 -11.81 4.80
N PRO A 44 6.63 -12.77 5.63
CA PRO A 44 6.74 -14.16 5.21
C PRO A 44 5.41 -14.79 4.81
N TRP A 45 4.30 -14.43 5.46
CA TRP A 45 2.97 -14.89 5.07
C TRP A 45 2.63 -14.41 3.65
N CYS A 46 2.71 -13.10 3.38
CA CYS A 46 2.45 -12.53 2.05
C CYS A 46 3.25 -13.21 0.95
N ARG A 47 4.55 -13.44 1.18
CA ARG A 47 5.42 -14.14 0.22
C ARG A 47 4.89 -15.54 -0.11
N ARG A 48 4.69 -16.39 0.92
CA ARG A 48 4.19 -17.76 0.71
C ARG A 48 2.85 -17.79 -0.01
N ARG A 49 1.95 -16.87 0.33
CA ARG A 49 0.61 -16.80 -0.29
C ARG A 49 0.71 -16.32 -1.74
N CYS A 50 1.64 -15.43 -2.08
CA CYS A 50 1.90 -15.08 -3.48
C CYS A 50 2.52 -16.24 -4.27
N ASP A 51 3.45 -16.98 -3.68
CA ASP A 51 4.05 -18.18 -4.29
C ASP A 51 2.98 -19.24 -4.57
N ALA A 52 2.05 -19.44 -3.63
CA ALA A 52 0.90 -20.34 -3.77
C ALA A 52 -0.22 -19.80 -4.69
N ARG A 53 -0.08 -18.58 -5.23
CA ARG A 53 -1.13 -17.88 -6.01
C ARG A 53 -2.43 -17.63 -5.23
N GLU A 54 -2.28 -17.65 -3.91
CA GLU A 54 -3.15 -17.25 -2.80
C GLU A 54 -3.58 -15.79 -2.91
N LEU A 55 -2.53 -14.95 -2.86
CA LEU A 55 -2.56 -13.53 -3.14
C LEU A 55 -2.14 -13.29 -4.59
N GLU A 56 -2.85 -12.38 -5.26
CA GLU A 56 -2.46 -11.89 -6.58
C GLU A 56 -1.16 -11.08 -6.48
N PHE A 57 -1.11 -10.17 -5.51
CA PHE A 57 0.06 -9.38 -5.14
C PHE A 57 -0.13 -8.80 -3.73
N PHE A 58 0.92 -8.23 -3.15
CA PHE A 58 0.84 -7.51 -1.89
C PHE A 58 1.58 -6.18 -1.98
N ILE A 59 1.20 -5.26 -1.10
CA ILE A 59 1.78 -3.93 -0.99
C ILE A 59 2.55 -3.87 0.33
N VAL A 60 3.79 -3.43 0.29
CA VAL A 60 4.54 -3.07 1.50
C VAL A 60 4.54 -1.55 1.59
N TYR A 61 4.01 -0.99 2.67
CA TYR A 61 4.09 0.46 2.87
C TYR A 61 5.09 0.83 3.95
N PHE A 62 5.62 2.04 3.85
CA PHE A 62 6.34 2.67 4.93
C PHE A 62 5.80 4.08 5.12
N VAL A 63 5.76 4.53 6.37
CA VAL A 63 5.42 5.91 6.68
C VAL A 63 6.59 6.79 6.27
N TRP A 64 6.32 7.72 5.34
CA TRP A 64 7.32 8.70 4.95
C TRP A 64 7.66 9.61 6.13
N ARG A 65 8.95 9.87 6.31
CA ARG A 65 9.49 10.79 7.32
C ARG A 65 10.62 11.62 6.71
N PRO A 66 10.92 12.83 7.23
CA PRO A 66 11.99 13.68 6.71
C PRO A 66 13.38 13.02 6.69
N ASN A 67 13.63 12.04 7.56
CA ASN A 67 14.83 11.18 7.54
C ASN A 67 14.78 10.11 6.43
N TRP A 68 14.20 10.41 5.27
CA TRP A 68 13.79 9.47 4.23
C TRP A 68 14.87 8.47 3.81
N ARG A 69 16.16 8.87 3.79
CA ARG A 69 17.27 7.98 3.47
C ARG A 69 17.33 6.79 4.44
N ARG A 70 17.16 7.06 5.74
CA ARG A 70 17.13 6.04 6.77
C ARG A 70 15.85 5.21 6.67
N THR A 71 14.71 5.84 6.44
CA THR A 71 13.42 5.17 6.23
C THR A 71 13.48 4.15 5.09
N VAL A 72 14.00 4.55 3.92
CA VAL A 72 14.17 3.67 2.76
C VAL A 72 15.23 2.59 3.05
N ALA A 73 16.31 2.90 3.77
CA ALA A 73 17.28 1.90 4.16
C ALA A 73 16.69 0.81 5.08
N VAL A 74 15.82 1.19 6.03
CA VAL A 74 15.11 0.25 6.90
C VAL A 74 14.15 -0.62 6.10
N LEU A 75 13.35 -0.03 5.20
CA LEU A 75 12.50 -0.79 4.27
C LEU A 75 13.31 -1.87 3.53
N LYS A 76 14.41 -1.47 2.89
CA LYS A 76 15.25 -2.38 2.10
C LYS A 76 15.85 -3.49 2.95
N ASP A 77 16.30 -3.17 4.15
CA ASP A 77 16.85 -4.16 5.10
C ASP A 77 15.78 -5.14 5.59
N MET A 78 14.57 -4.68 5.87
CA MET A 78 13.46 -5.53 6.33
C MET A 78 12.94 -6.46 5.23
N VAL A 79 12.90 -5.99 3.99
CA VAL A 79 12.46 -6.77 2.83
C VAL A 79 13.55 -7.73 2.35
N GLY A 80 14.81 -7.29 2.29
CA GLY A 80 15.88 -8.00 1.59
C GLY A 80 15.65 -7.97 0.08
N GLU A 81 15.46 -9.14 -0.55
CA GLU A 81 15.15 -9.22 -1.97
C GLU A 81 13.64 -9.00 -2.22
N PRO A 82 13.26 -7.99 -3.04
CA PRO A 82 11.85 -7.74 -3.37
C PRO A 82 11.19 -8.95 -4.03
N HIS A 83 10.06 -9.39 -3.46
CA HIS A 83 9.25 -10.41 -4.11
C HIS A 83 8.70 -9.87 -5.46
N PRO A 84 8.66 -10.64 -6.56
CA PRO A 84 8.19 -10.16 -7.87
C PRO A 84 6.74 -9.64 -7.88
N ARG A 85 5.91 -10.14 -6.95
CA ARG A 85 4.52 -9.71 -6.71
C ARG A 85 4.36 -8.68 -5.58
N MET A 86 5.42 -7.95 -5.26
CA MET A 86 5.38 -6.88 -4.26
C MET A 86 5.36 -5.52 -4.95
N ALA A 87 4.49 -4.62 -4.51
CA ALA A 87 4.62 -3.19 -4.75
C ALA A 87 5.01 -2.48 -3.44
N VAL A 88 5.54 -1.27 -3.52
CA VAL A 88 5.83 -0.44 -2.35
C VAL A 88 4.96 0.81 -2.38
N MET A 89 4.36 1.16 -1.23
CA MET A 89 3.58 2.38 -1.06
C MET A 89 4.31 3.35 -0.13
N VAL A 90 4.45 4.60 -0.59
CA VAL A 90 5.00 5.72 0.19
C VAL A 90 3.81 6.43 0.84
N ASP A 91 3.65 6.23 2.14
CA ASP A 91 2.57 6.82 2.92
C ASP A 91 2.95 8.26 3.34
N VAL A 92 2.25 9.25 2.77
CA VAL A 92 2.51 10.68 2.97
C VAL A 92 1.30 11.33 3.63
N GLU A 93 1.41 11.51 4.94
CA GLU A 93 0.39 12.16 5.76
C GLU A 93 1.01 13.19 6.71
N THR A 94 0.18 14.05 7.30
CA THR A 94 0.63 15.04 8.29
C THR A 94 1.09 14.42 9.61
N TRP A 95 0.69 13.18 9.92
CA TRP A 95 1.03 12.48 11.17
C TRP A 95 0.78 13.34 12.42
N GLY A 96 -0.45 13.82 12.58
CA GLY A 96 -0.82 14.70 13.70
C GLY A 96 -0.10 16.06 13.68
N GLY A 97 0.32 16.52 12.50
CA GLY A 97 1.06 17.77 12.31
C GLY A 97 2.57 17.68 12.52
N GLN A 98 3.12 16.47 12.71
CA GLN A 98 4.57 16.26 12.77
C GLN A 98 5.26 16.52 11.42
N ILE A 99 4.52 16.33 10.32
CA ILE A 99 4.99 16.56 8.97
C ILE A 99 4.22 17.75 8.40
N THR A 100 4.95 18.76 7.95
CA THR A 100 4.36 20.01 7.46
C THR A 100 5.15 20.59 6.29
N GLY A 101 4.53 21.53 5.57
CA GLY A 101 5.13 22.19 4.41
C GLY A 101 5.21 21.27 3.18
N ASP A 102 5.76 21.79 2.10
CA ASP A 102 6.05 21.01 0.90
C ASP A 102 7.24 20.09 1.14
N GLN A 103 7.00 18.79 1.05
CA GLN A 103 7.99 17.71 1.22
C GLN A 103 8.33 17.03 -0.11
N SER A 104 7.90 17.58 -1.24
CA SER A 104 8.00 16.93 -2.55
C SER A 104 9.42 16.49 -2.90
N ASP A 105 10.47 17.28 -2.61
CA ASP A 105 11.85 16.86 -2.90
C ASP A 105 12.23 15.59 -2.11
N GLY A 106 11.93 15.55 -0.81
CA GLY A 106 12.23 14.40 0.04
C GLY A 106 11.40 13.17 -0.32
N VAL A 107 10.11 13.35 -0.59
CA VAL A 107 9.21 12.27 -1.01
C VAL A 107 9.62 11.73 -2.38
N ASN A 108 9.94 12.59 -3.35
CA ASN A 108 10.37 12.18 -4.70
C ASN A 108 11.69 11.44 -4.66
N ARG A 109 12.65 11.86 -3.82
CA ARG A 109 13.92 11.12 -3.66
C ARG A 109 13.69 9.74 -3.04
N ALA A 110 12.78 9.63 -2.07
CA ALA A 110 12.40 8.33 -1.51
C ALA A 110 11.74 7.45 -2.57
N TYR A 111 10.78 8.00 -3.32
CA TYR A 111 10.10 7.33 -4.43
C TYR A 111 11.10 6.76 -5.43
N TRP A 112 12.03 7.58 -5.93
CA TRP A 112 13.02 7.14 -6.93
C TRP A 112 14.02 6.14 -6.35
N ALA A 113 14.47 6.31 -5.11
CA ALA A 113 15.36 5.36 -4.46
C ALA A 113 14.71 3.96 -4.26
N VAL A 114 13.38 3.92 -4.09
CA VAL A 114 12.61 2.67 -4.06
C VAL A 114 12.37 2.14 -5.47
N ALA A 115 12.02 2.99 -6.43
CA ALA A 115 11.79 2.61 -7.82
C ALA A 115 13.04 1.93 -8.44
N ASP A 116 14.21 2.52 -8.23
CA ASP A 116 15.49 1.98 -8.69
C ASP A 116 15.76 0.59 -8.11
N TRP A 117 15.46 0.41 -6.82
CA TRP A 117 15.64 -0.88 -6.15
C TRP A 117 14.62 -1.94 -6.58
N LEU A 118 13.38 -1.55 -6.88
CA LEU A 118 12.38 -2.45 -7.44
C LEU A 118 12.55 -2.71 -8.94
N GLY A 119 13.45 -1.97 -9.61
CA GLY A 119 13.65 -1.97 -11.06
C GLY A 119 12.49 -1.40 -11.86
N SER A 120 11.52 -0.74 -11.23
CA SER A 120 10.34 -0.20 -11.91
C SER A 120 9.61 0.87 -11.08
N PRO A 121 9.46 2.11 -11.59
CA PRO A 121 8.66 3.14 -10.91
C PRO A 121 7.17 2.79 -10.86
N ARG A 122 6.69 1.91 -11.75
CA ARG A 122 5.29 1.44 -11.72
C ARG A 122 4.95 0.65 -10.47
N ARG A 123 5.96 0.06 -9.80
CA ARG A 123 5.83 -0.70 -8.55
C ARG A 123 5.89 0.19 -7.30
N VAL A 124 6.00 1.51 -7.47
CA VAL A 124 5.93 2.48 -6.37
C VAL A 124 4.62 3.26 -6.45
N ILE A 125 3.88 3.23 -5.36
CA ILE A 125 2.56 3.84 -5.18
C ILE A 125 2.73 4.96 -4.14
N GLY A 126 2.00 6.06 -4.28
CA GLY A 126 1.88 7.07 -3.22
C GLY A 126 0.57 6.90 -2.45
N TYR A 127 0.53 7.38 -1.22
CA TYR A 127 -0.67 7.39 -0.41
C TYR A 127 -0.84 8.71 0.34
N GLY A 128 -2.09 9.10 0.56
CA GLY A 128 -2.49 10.21 1.43
C GLY A 128 -3.92 10.65 1.14
N ASN A 129 -4.50 11.43 2.04
CA ASN A 129 -5.74 12.15 1.74
C ASN A 129 -5.47 13.34 0.79
N VAL A 130 -6.52 13.90 0.18
CA VAL A 130 -6.39 15.01 -0.80
C VAL A 130 -5.65 16.23 -0.21
N GLY A 131 -5.88 16.54 1.06
CA GLY A 131 -5.23 17.67 1.74
C GLY A 131 -3.73 17.46 1.85
N ASP A 132 -3.31 16.30 2.33
CA ASP A 132 -1.91 15.93 2.51
C ASP A 132 -1.20 15.79 1.16
N LEU A 133 -1.84 15.17 0.17
CA LEU A 133 -1.28 15.08 -1.18
C LEU A 133 -1.08 16.46 -1.82
N ASN A 134 -1.96 17.43 -1.57
CA ASN A 134 -1.83 18.77 -2.14
C ASN A 134 -0.85 19.66 -1.37
N ARG A 135 -0.73 19.47 -0.06
CA ARG A 135 0.10 20.31 0.81
C ARG A 135 1.51 19.77 0.98
N LEU A 136 1.63 18.47 1.26
CA LEU A 136 2.90 17.81 1.55
C LEU A 136 3.60 17.32 0.28
N TRP A 137 2.85 16.97 -0.76
CA TRP A 137 3.42 16.44 -1.99
C TRP A 137 2.86 17.09 -3.27
N PRO A 138 2.81 18.43 -3.40
CA PRO A 138 2.26 19.09 -4.58
C PRO A 138 2.99 18.72 -5.88
N VAL A 139 4.29 18.44 -5.84
CA VAL A 139 5.09 18.09 -7.02
C VAL A 139 5.36 16.59 -7.02
N LYS A 140 4.51 15.84 -7.73
CA LYS A 140 4.58 14.37 -7.82
C LYS A 140 5.30 13.90 -9.09
N PRO A 141 5.89 12.68 -9.09
CA PRO A 141 6.40 12.07 -10.30
C PRO A 141 5.27 11.87 -11.32
N GLU A 142 5.57 12.09 -12.60
CA GLU A 142 4.60 11.87 -13.68
C GLU A 142 4.16 10.40 -13.73
N GLY A 143 2.85 10.17 -13.90
CA GLY A 143 2.30 8.81 -14.01
C GLY A 143 2.32 7.99 -12.72
N ILE A 144 2.53 8.63 -11.56
CA ILE A 144 2.42 7.98 -10.25
C ILE A 144 1.00 7.42 -10.03
N ARG A 145 0.94 6.28 -9.34
CA ARG A 145 -0.32 5.70 -8.86
C ARG A 145 -0.52 6.13 -7.41
N LEU A 146 -1.74 6.47 -7.06
CA LEU A 146 -2.09 6.91 -5.72
C LEU A 146 -3.21 6.05 -5.14
N VAL A 147 -3.04 5.68 -3.87
CA VAL A 147 -4.15 5.28 -3.00
C VAL A 147 -4.58 6.53 -2.25
N VAL A 148 -5.83 6.94 -2.40
CA VAL A 148 -6.34 8.17 -1.77
C VAL A 148 -7.19 7.81 -0.57
N ALA A 149 -6.89 8.36 0.59
CA ALA A 149 -7.72 8.17 1.78
C ALA A 149 -8.86 9.20 1.83
N ALA A 150 -10.08 8.72 1.99
CA ALA A 150 -11.25 9.56 2.22
C ALA A 150 -12.39 8.75 2.84
N TYR A 151 -12.79 9.06 4.06
CA TYR A 151 -13.82 8.27 4.74
C TYR A 151 -15.20 8.89 4.50
N GLY A 152 -16.17 8.06 4.10
CA GLY A 152 -17.54 8.49 3.77
C GLY A 152 -17.71 9.20 2.42
N SER A 153 -16.65 9.36 1.63
CA SER A 153 -16.68 9.91 0.26
C SER A 153 -15.67 9.19 -0.62
N ASN A 154 -15.76 9.32 -1.95
CA ASN A 154 -14.75 8.78 -2.87
C ASN A 154 -14.32 9.88 -3.87
N PRO A 155 -13.39 10.76 -3.49
CA PRO A 155 -12.98 11.88 -4.33
C PRO A 155 -12.15 11.39 -5.53
N ASP A 156 -12.34 12.04 -6.68
CA ASP A 156 -11.41 11.90 -7.80
C ASP A 156 -10.10 12.61 -7.49
N TYR A 157 -8.98 12.01 -7.90
CA TYR A 157 -7.65 12.60 -7.78
C TYR A 157 -6.75 12.12 -8.93
N PRO A 158 -5.94 13.00 -9.55
CA PRO A 158 -5.04 12.59 -10.64
C PRO A 158 -4.11 11.45 -10.21
N GLY A 159 -4.17 10.33 -10.93
CA GLY A 159 -3.36 9.14 -10.63
C GLY A 159 -3.96 8.20 -9.58
N LYS A 160 -5.16 8.47 -9.04
CA LYS A 160 -5.85 7.54 -8.13
C LYS A 160 -6.09 6.19 -8.82
N VAL A 161 -5.66 5.11 -8.17
CA VAL A 161 -5.92 3.72 -8.59
C VAL A 161 -6.66 2.91 -7.53
N ALA A 162 -6.70 3.39 -6.29
CA ALA A 162 -7.49 2.82 -5.22
C ALA A 162 -7.86 3.90 -4.19
N HIS A 163 -8.82 3.56 -3.34
CA HIS A 163 -9.43 4.43 -2.35
C HIS A 163 -9.44 3.70 -1.00
N GLN A 164 -8.81 4.27 0.02
CA GLN A 164 -8.99 3.81 1.39
C GLN A 164 -10.27 4.47 1.94
N TYR A 165 -11.32 3.66 2.10
CA TYR A 165 -12.69 4.15 2.29
C TYR A 165 -13.19 4.11 3.72
N THR A 166 -12.51 3.39 4.61
CA THR A 166 -12.88 3.23 6.02
C THR A 166 -11.67 2.87 6.84
N ASN A 167 -11.69 3.24 8.12
CA ASN A 167 -10.74 2.79 9.15
C ASN A 167 -11.34 1.71 10.08
N GLY A 168 -12.53 1.21 9.74
CA GLY A 168 -13.30 0.26 10.54
C GLY A 168 -14.33 0.88 11.49
N GLU A 169 -14.44 2.21 11.55
CA GLU A 169 -15.44 2.93 12.36
C GLU A 169 -16.82 3.05 11.69
N ARG A 170 -17.10 2.25 10.65
CA ARG A 170 -18.40 2.20 9.96
C ARG A 170 -18.82 3.56 9.41
N TYR A 171 -18.07 4.07 8.43
CA TYR A 171 -18.43 5.29 7.72
C TYR A 171 -19.66 5.03 6.83
N GLY A 172 -20.84 5.27 7.40
CA GLY A 172 -22.16 4.90 6.88
C GLY A 172 -22.62 5.67 5.64
N ASN A 173 -22.03 5.36 4.48
CA ASN A 173 -22.45 5.91 3.19
C ASN A 173 -23.21 4.90 2.30
N GLY A 174 -23.86 3.90 2.89
CA GLY A 174 -24.66 2.92 2.12
C GLY A 174 -23.81 2.03 1.20
N THR A 175 -22.52 1.91 1.48
CA THR A 175 -21.65 0.96 0.78
C THR A 175 -21.91 -0.46 1.27
N THR A 176 -21.83 -1.43 0.36
CA THR A 176 -21.86 -2.87 0.65
C THR A 176 -20.47 -3.41 0.99
N LEU A 177 -19.48 -2.52 1.10
CA LEU A 177 -18.09 -2.84 1.35
C LEU A 177 -17.87 -3.12 2.84
N PRO A 178 -16.95 -4.03 3.20
CA PRO A 178 -16.70 -4.38 4.60
C PRO A 178 -15.94 -3.28 5.35
N ASP A 179 -16.22 -3.11 6.64
CA ASP A 179 -15.48 -2.21 7.56
C ASP A 179 -14.32 -2.92 8.28
N GLY A 180 -13.73 -3.91 7.62
CA GLY A 180 -12.64 -4.68 8.18
C GLY A 180 -12.52 -6.06 7.53
N ALA A 181 -11.53 -6.83 7.98
CA ALA A 181 -11.29 -8.18 7.49
C ALA A 181 -10.77 -9.07 8.62
N PRO A 182 -11.13 -10.36 8.66
CA PRO A 182 -10.41 -11.33 9.48
C PRO A 182 -8.92 -11.41 9.09
N PRO A 183 -8.01 -11.68 10.02
CA PRO A 183 -8.23 -11.80 11.47
C PRO A 183 -8.29 -10.44 12.20
N PHE A 184 -8.12 -9.34 11.49
CA PHE A 184 -7.90 -8.00 12.05
C PHE A 184 -9.12 -7.42 12.77
N GLY A 185 -10.33 -7.88 12.44
CA GLY A 185 -11.56 -7.26 12.92
C GLY A 185 -11.81 -5.95 12.18
N ALA A 186 -12.16 -4.88 12.92
CA ALA A 186 -12.27 -3.54 12.34
C ALA A 186 -10.88 -3.00 12.00
N CYS A 187 -10.67 -2.58 10.75
CA CYS A 187 -9.39 -2.06 10.28
C CYS A 187 -9.57 -1.19 9.03
N ASP A 188 -8.47 -0.58 8.58
CA ASP A 188 -8.43 0.14 7.32
C ASP A 188 -8.74 -0.79 6.14
N MET A 189 -9.69 -0.38 5.30
CA MET A 189 -10.07 -1.10 4.08
C MET A 189 -10.05 -0.19 2.86
N ASN A 190 -9.73 -0.81 1.74
CA ASN A 190 -9.48 -0.16 0.46
C ASN A 190 -10.26 -0.81 -0.66
N SER A 191 -10.62 -0.02 -1.67
CA SER A 191 -11.24 -0.47 -2.92
C SER A 191 -10.40 0.01 -4.10
N ALA A 192 -10.16 -0.85 -5.09
CA ALA A 192 -9.49 -0.46 -6.34
C ALA A 192 -10.47 0.05 -7.41
N ASP A 193 -11.64 0.53 -6.97
CA ASP A 193 -12.70 1.19 -7.74
C ASP A 193 -12.94 0.61 -9.14
N GLY A 194 -13.21 -0.70 -9.20
CA GLY A 194 -13.62 -1.39 -10.42
C GLY A 194 -12.50 -2.18 -11.12
N LEU A 195 -11.30 -2.23 -10.54
CA LEU A 195 -10.24 -3.12 -10.99
C LEU A 195 -10.36 -4.49 -10.30
N THR A 196 -10.27 -5.57 -11.07
CA THR A 196 -10.03 -6.92 -10.53
C THR A 196 -8.62 -7.01 -9.91
N PRO A 197 -8.33 -8.00 -9.04
CA PRO A 197 -7.01 -8.09 -8.40
C PRO A 197 -5.85 -8.11 -9.40
N ARG A 198 -6.05 -8.81 -10.52
CA ARG A 198 -5.05 -8.89 -11.61
C ARG A 198 -4.87 -7.55 -12.32
N GLN A 199 -5.95 -6.82 -12.59
CA GLN A 199 -5.87 -5.49 -13.19
C GLN A 199 -5.20 -4.49 -12.23
N PHE A 200 -5.49 -4.59 -10.93
CA PHE A 200 -4.86 -3.75 -9.92
C PHE A 200 -3.35 -4.05 -9.79
N ALA A 201 -2.96 -5.33 -9.78
CA ALA A 201 -1.56 -5.74 -9.84
C ALA A 201 -0.85 -5.17 -11.09
N ALA A 202 -1.45 -5.31 -12.26
CA ALA A 202 -0.90 -4.78 -13.51
C ALA A 202 -0.80 -3.25 -13.52
N ALA A 203 -1.81 -2.56 -12.95
CA ALA A 203 -1.76 -1.12 -12.72
C ALA A 203 -0.54 -0.76 -11.85
N CYS A 204 -0.24 -1.55 -10.82
CA CYS A 204 0.93 -1.42 -9.94
C CYS A 204 2.24 -2.02 -10.51
N GLY A 205 2.30 -2.30 -11.82
CA GLY A 205 3.51 -2.79 -12.47
C GLY A 205 3.94 -4.19 -12.04
N VAL A 206 3.07 -4.93 -11.35
CA VAL A 206 3.27 -6.34 -11.04
C VAL A 206 2.78 -7.15 -12.24
N PRO A 207 3.66 -7.92 -12.90
CA PRO A 207 3.28 -8.67 -14.10
C PRO A 207 2.26 -9.77 -13.76
N ALA A 208 1.30 -9.98 -14.65
CA ALA A 208 0.59 -11.24 -14.69
C ALA A 208 1.63 -12.34 -14.98
N THR A 209 1.56 -13.45 -14.25
CA THR A 209 2.38 -14.61 -14.60
C THR A 209 2.13 -15.00 -16.05
N SER A 210 3.20 -15.11 -16.84
CA SER A 210 3.17 -15.99 -17.99
C SER A 210 2.87 -17.40 -17.48
N ASP A 211 1.94 -18.09 -18.12
CA ASP A 211 1.81 -19.53 -17.97
C ASP A 211 3.05 -20.16 -18.60
N ALA A 212 4.17 -20.13 -17.89
CA ALA A 212 5.34 -20.90 -18.27
C ALA A 212 4.93 -22.38 -18.15
N CYS A 213 4.72 -22.96 -19.32
CA CYS A 213 4.46 -24.36 -19.58
C CYS A 213 5.35 -25.22 -18.68
N ILE A 214 4.72 -26.05 -17.84
CA ILE A 214 5.38 -27.24 -17.32
C ILE A 214 5.55 -28.15 -18.53
N THR A 215 6.75 -28.17 -19.12
CA THR A 215 7.22 -29.23 -20.01
C THR A 215 7.91 -30.31 -19.22
#